data_AF-D5HRI1-F1
#
_entry.id   AF-D5HRI1-F1
#
_cell.length_a   1.000
_cell.length_b   1.000
_cell.length_c   1.000
_cell.angle_alpha   90.00
_cell.angle_beta   90.00
_cell.angle_gamma   90.00
#
_symmetry.space_group_name_H-M   'P 1'
#
loop_
_entity.id
_entity.type
_entity.pdbx_description
1 polymer ?
#
loop_
_entity_poly.entity_id
_entity_poly.type
_entity_poly.pdbx_seq_one_letter_code
_entity_poly.pdbx_strand_id
1 'polypeptide(L)'
;KLGGYGLMRVMMMFMEIGVKVSYLFMIISLLGGVFTSLVCLRQIDMKSLIAYSSVGHMGLALGGIFTYNYWGMCGALMMMVAHGLCSSALFCLVNISYERISSRSLFLNKGLINIMPSLSLWWFLFLACNMAAPPSLNLLSEILLINSLVSWCSLNMIFLAGISFLSAAYSLYLYAFSQHGMLFSGIYSFSLNSVREFLLMILHWIPLNFFILKSDILLLWL
;
A
#
# COMPACT_ATOMS: atom_id res chain seq x y z
N LYS A 1 -6.00 6.64 8.19
CA LYS A 1 -5.51 8.03 8.01
C LYS A 1 -6.02 8.94 9.14
N LEU A 2 -7.31 9.30 9.21
CA LEU A 2 -7.86 10.07 10.35
C LEU A 2 -7.57 9.42 11.72
N GLY A 3 -7.70 8.09 11.82
CA GLY A 3 -7.33 7.37 13.04
C GLY A 3 -5.85 7.52 13.44
N GLY A 4 -4.93 7.45 12.47
CA GLY A 4 -3.49 7.64 12.73
C GLY A 4 -3.16 9.07 13.14
N TYR A 5 -3.76 10.06 12.49
CA TYR A 5 -3.64 11.47 12.90
C TYR A 5 -4.23 11.71 14.31
N GLY A 6 -5.39 11.12 14.62
CA GLY A 6 -6.00 11.16 15.93
C GLY A 6 -5.09 10.58 17.01
N LEU A 7 -4.47 9.42 16.74
CA LEU A 7 -3.46 8.83 17.62
C LEU A 7 -2.27 9.79 17.82
N MET A 8 -1.68 10.33 16.75
CA MET A 8 -0.55 11.26 16.86
C MET A 8 -0.84 12.48 17.74
N ARG A 9 -2.07 13.02 17.71
CA ARG A 9 -2.48 14.18 18.52
C ARG A 9 -2.82 13.81 19.96
N VAL A 10 -3.59 12.74 20.16
CA VAL A 10 -4.10 12.35 21.48
C VAL A 10 -3.01 11.68 22.32
N MET A 11 -2.05 10.99 21.71
CA MET A 11 -0.99 10.27 22.42
C MET A 11 -0.15 11.19 23.32
N MET A 12 0.03 12.45 22.95
CA MET A 12 0.76 13.42 23.79
C MET A 12 0.12 13.59 25.18
N MET A 13 -1.19 13.39 25.32
CA MET A 13 -1.89 13.50 26.61
C MET A 13 -1.79 12.25 27.48
N PHE A 14 -1.51 11.07 26.88
CA PHE A 14 -1.54 9.77 27.57
C PHE A 14 -0.18 9.06 27.58
N MET A 15 0.93 9.80 27.45
CA MET A 15 2.28 9.22 27.28
C MET A 15 2.64 8.19 28.37
N GLU A 16 2.37 8.47 29.65
CA GLU A 16 2.74 7.56 30.75
C GLU A 16 2.04 6.19 30.69
N ILE A 17 0.76 6.18 30.33
CA ILE A 17 -0.02 4.95 30.16
C ILE A 17 0.33 4.31 28.80
N GLY A 18 0.49 5.14 27.78
CA GLY A 18 0.78 4.74 26.41
C GLY A 18 2.08 3.95 26.28
N VAL A 19 3.13 4.30 27.04
CA VAL A 19 4.39 3.54 27.08
C VAL A 19 4.16 2.13 27.63
N LYS A 20 3.33 1.97 28.68
CA LYS A 20 3.03 0.65 29.27
C LYS A 20 2.22 -0.25 28.33
N VAL A 21 1.28 0.33 27.58
CA VAL A 21 0.39 -0.42 26.68
C VAL A 21 0.98 -0.60 25.27
N SER A 22 2.04 0.16 24.93
CA SER A 22 2.68 0.14 23.60
C SER A 22 3.02 -1.28 23.13
N TYR A 23 3.55 -2.14 24.01
CA TYR A 23 3.91 -3.52 23.70
C TYR A 23 2.75 -4.34 23.10
N LEU A 24 1.54 -4.18 23.64
CA LEU A 24 0.37 -4.92 23.18
C LEU A 24 -0.04 -4.49 21.76
N PHE A 25 -0.06 -3.18 21.49
CA PHE A 25 -0.38 -2.66 20.15
C PHE A 25 0.71 -2.95 19.12
N MET A 26 1.98 -2.95 19.55
CA MET A 26 3.11 -3.35 18.72
C MET A 26 2.99 -4.80 18.24
N ILE A 27 2.66 -5.74 19.14
CA ILE A 27 2.46 -7.13 18.76
C ILE A 27 1.31 -7.27 17.76
N ILE A 28 0.16 -6.67 18.07
CA ILE A 28 -1.04 -6.77 17.22
C ILE A 28 -0.76 -6.20 15.84
N SER A 29 -0.05 -5.08 15.76
CA SER A 29 0.27 -4.42 14.49
C SER A 29 1.24 -5.23 13.62
N LEU A 30 2.33 -5.75 14.20
CA LEU A 30 3.32 -6.52 13.45
C LEU A 30 2.81 -7.91 13.05
N LEU A 31 2.23 -8.67 13.99
CA LEU A 31 1.67 -9.98 13.67
C LEU A 31 0.47 -9.85 12.72
N GLY A 32 -0.43 -8.90 12.98
CA GLY A 32 -1.56 -8.61 12.11
C GLY A 32 -1.11 -8.20 10.70
N GLY A 33 -0.03 -7.45 10.58
CA GLY A 33 0.59 -7.10 9.29
C GLY A 33 1.03 -8.34 8.50
N VAL A 34 1.74 -9.27 9.13
CA VAL A 34 2.14 -10.53 8.50
C VAL A 34 0.92 -11.36 8.09
N PHE A 35 -0.04 -11.57 8.99
CA PHE A 35 -1.23 -12.37 8.68
C PHE A 35 -2.08 -11.77 7.56
N THR A 36 -2.31 -10.46 7.56
CA THR A 36 -3.08 -9.79 6.50
C THR A 36 -2.38 -9.90 5.15
N SER A 37 -1.04 -9.80 5.12
CA SER A 37 -0.27 -9.99 3.88
C SER A 37 -0.32 -11.42 3.34
N LEU A 38 -0.38 -12.44 4.21
CA LEU A 38 -0.62 -13.84 3.81
C LEU A 38 -2.04 -14.04 3.26
N VAL A 39 -3.04 -13.39 3.87
CA VAL A 39 -4.42 -13.41 3.37
C VAL A 39 -4.51 -12.79 1.97
N CYS A 40 -3.73 -11.74 1.69
CA CYS A 40 -3.71 -11.11 0.36
C CYS A 40 -3.34 -12.09 -0.76
N LEU A 41 -2.39 -13.01 -0.52
CA LEU A 41 -1.97 -14.00 -1.53
C LEU A 41 -3.06 -15.02 -1.87
N ARG A 42 -4.03 -15.22 -0.99
CA ARG A 42 -5.16 -16.13 -1.20
C ARG A 42 -6.40 -15.44 -1.74
N GLN A 43 -6.38 -14.11 -1.82
CA GLN A 43 -7.56 -13.35 -2.17
C GLN A 43 -7.78 -13.37 -3.68
N ILE A 44 -8.95 -13.88 -4.09
CA ILE A 44 -9.34 -14.00 -5.50
C ILE A 44 -9.92 -12.66 -6.01
N ASP A 45 -10.54 -11.89 -5.14
CA ASP A 45 -11.18 -10.63 -5.48
C ASP A 45 -10.19 -9.46 -5.45
N MET A 46 -10.01 -8.77 -6.58
CA MET A 46 -9.02 -7.69 -6.74
C MET A 46 -9.22 -6.54 -5.75
N LYS A 47 -10.48 -6.09 -5.57
CA LYS A 47 -10.80 -4.97 -4.66
C LYS A 47 -10.47 -5.31 -3.20
N SER A 48 -10.79 -6.52 -2.75
CA SER A 48 -10.47 -6.96 -1.40
C SER A 48 -8.98 -7.22 -1.21
N LEU A 49 -8.25 -7.68 -2.24
CA LEU A 49 -6.81 -7.85 -2.16
C LEU A 49 -6.14 -6.50 -1.85
N ILE A 50 -6.52 -5.44 -2.58
CA ILE A 50 -6.03 -4.08 -2.31
C ILE A 50 -6.46 -3.61 -0.91
N ALA A 51 -7.69 -3.90 -0.47
CA ALA A 51 -8.14 -3.54 0.87
C ALA A 51 -7.32 -4.21 1.98
N TYR A 52 -7.04 -5.52 1.88
CA TYR A 52 -6.20 -6.22 2.85
C TYR A 52 -4.75 -5.75 2.81
N SER A 53 -4.20 -5.42 1.63
CA SER A 53 -2.87 -4.83 1.52
C SER A 53 -2.76 -3.52 2.30
N SER A 54 -3.83 -2.72 2.30
CA SER A 54 -3.88 -1.45 3.05
C SER A 54 -3.87 -1.64 4.56
N VAL A 55 -4.40 -2.77 5.06
CA VAL A 55 -4.33 -3.11 6.49
C VAL A 55 -2.90 -3.44 6.89
N GLY A 56 -2.16 -4.18 6.06
CA GLY A 56 -0.76 -4.53 6.32
C GLY A 56 0.14 -3.29 6.42
N HIS A 57 0.07 -2.40 5.42
CA HIS A 57 0.84 -1.15 5.40
C HIS A 57 0.48 -0.20 6.53
N MET A 58 -0.81 -0.08 6.88
CA MET A 58 -1.24 0.75 8.01
C MET A 58 -0.91 0.11 9.36
N GLY A 59 -0.81 -1.23 9.42
CA GLY A 59 -0.27 -1.94 10.58
C GLY A 59 1.17 -1.51 10.88
N LEU A 60 2.02 -1.43 9.86
CA LEU A 60 3.38 -0.90 10.00
C LEU A 60 3.39 0.54 10.55
N ALA A 61 2.51 1.41 10.02
CA ALA A 61 2.39 2.79 10.49
C ALA A 61 1.91 2.89 11.94
N LEU A 62 0.96 2.03 12.36
CA LEU A 62 0.51 1.95 13.75
C LEU A 62 1.65 1.54 14.68
N GLY A 63 2.41 0.50 14.31
CA GLY A 63 3.59 0.10 15.06
C GLY A 63 4.59 1.26 15.21
N GLY A 64 4.88 1.97 14.12
CA GLY A 64 5.75 3.15 14.14
C GLY A 64 5.31 4.24 15.13
N ILE A 65 4.01 4.56 15.19
CA ILE A 65 3.46 5.54 16.13
C ILE A 65 3.70 5.10 17.58
N PHE A 66 3.51 3.81 17.89
CA PHE A 66 3.68 3.27 19.25
C PHE A 66 5.15 3.09 19.68
N THR A 67 6.13 3.36 18.80
CA THR A 67 7.55 3.47 19.21
C THR A 67 7.87 4.79 19.91
N TYR A 68 7.03 5.82 19.77
CA TYR A 68 7.25 7.20 20.26
C TYR A 68 8.56 7.86 19.77
N ASN A 69 9.19 7.32 18.72
CA ASN A 69 10.39 7.90 18.13
C ASN A 69 10.02 8.92 17.05
N TYR A 70 10.84 9.97 16.90
CA TYR A 70 10.69 10.97 15.84
C TYR A 70 10.62 10.33 14.44
N TRP A 71 11.52 9.38 14.18
CA TRP A 71 11.57 8.58 12.96
C TRP A 71 10.27 7.79 12.71
N GLY A 72 9.67 7.25 13.77
CA GLY A 72 8.41 6.50 13.71
C GLY A 72 7.21 7.39 13.38
N MET A 73 7.13 8.58 14.00
CA MET A 73 6.07 9.55 13.71
C MET A 73 6.15 10.11 12.29
N CYS A 74 7.35 10.50 11.84
CA CYS A 74 7.56 10.99 10.48
C CYS A 74 7.29 9.91 9.44
N GLY A 75 7.80 8.69 9.67
CA GLY A 75 7.55 7.53 8.82
C GLY A 75 6.07 7.18 8.72
N ALA A 76 5.33 7.22 9.83
CA ALA A 76 3.90 6.93 9.85
C ALA A 76 3.08 7.97 9.08
N LEU A 77 3.42 9.26 9.18
CA LEU A 77 2.75 10.30 8.38
C LEU A 77 3.00 10.08 6.90
N MET A 78 4.27 9.86 6.51
CA MET A 78 4.61 9.62 5.11
C MET A 78 3.93 8.38 4.56
N MET A 79 3.85 7.30 5.33
CA MET A 79 3.13 6.09 4.94
C MET A 79 1.64 6.37 4.73
N MET A 80 1.02 7.18 5.58
CA MET A 80 -0.40 7.53 5.45
C MET A 80 -0.69 8.32 4.17
N VAL A 81 0.20 9.22 3.77
CA VAL A 81 0.09 10.03 2.55
C VAL A 81 0.38 9.19 1.31
N ALA A 82 1.53 8.51 1.26
CA ALA A 82 1.94 7.74 0.10
C ALA A 82 0.99 6.59 -0.20
N HIS A 83 0.69 5.78 0.81
CA HIS A 83 -0.26 4.69 0.66
C HIS A 83 -1.67 5.24 0.38
N GLY A 84 -2.00 6.44 0.87
CA GLY A 84 -3.24 7.15 0.52
C GLY A 84 -3.41 7.33 -0.99
N LEU A 85 -2.41 7.91 -1.64
CA LEU A 85 -2.40 8.16 -3.09
C LEU A 85 -2.25 6.87 -3.91
N CYS A 86 -1.42 5.94 -3.44
CA CYS A 86 -1.17 4.67 -4.14
C CYS A 86 -2.40 3.75 -4.11
N SER A 87 -3.02 3.57 -2.95
CA SER A 87 -4.21 2.70 -2.81
C SER A 87 -5.42 3.24 -3.56
N SER A 88 -5.65 4.57 -3.57
CA SER A 88 -6.75 5.16 -4.34
C SER A 88 -6.57 4.92 -5.84
N ALA A 89 -5.35 5.05 -6.37
CA ALA A 89 -5.04 4.76 -7.77
C ALA A 89 -5.30 3.28 -8.12
N LEU A 90 -4.88 2.35 -7.26
CA LEU A 90 -5.15 0.91 -7.44
C LEU A 90 -6.65 0.60 -7.40
N PHE A 91 -7.42 1.24 -6.52
CA PHE A 91 -8.88 1.10 -6.52
C PHE A 91 -9.51 1.67 -7.81
N CYS A 92 -8.99 2.79 -8.33
CA CYS A 92 -9.42 3.32 -9.63
C CYS A 92 -9.13 2.33 -10.77
N LEU A 93 -7.94 1.72 -10.81
CA LEU A 93 -7.58 0.72 -11.82
C LEU A 93 -8.50 -0.51 -11.77
N VAL A 94 -8.83 -1.00 -10.57
CA VAL A 94 -9.81 -2.08 -10.41
C VAL A 94 -11.20 -1.65 -10.87
N ASN A 95 -11.59 -0.40 -10.63
CA ASN A 95 -12.89 0.07 -11.10
C ASN A 95 -12.94 0.14 -12.64
N ILE A 96 -11.86 0.58 -13.27
CA ILE A 96 -11.74 0.63 -14.73
C ILE A 96 -11.82 -0.77 -15.35
N SER A 97 -11.17 -1.78 -14.75
CA SER A 97 -11.33 -3.17 -15.22
C SER A 97 -12.74 -3.71 -14.93
N TYR A 98 -13.32 -3.34 -13.79
CA TYR A 98 -14.68 -3.72 -13.41
C TYR A 98 -15.74 -3.14 -14.37
N GLU A 99 -15.62 -1.89 -14.82
CA GLU A 99 -16.56 -1.28 -15.77
C GLU A 99 -16.62 -2.03 -17.12
N ARG A 100 -15.59 -2.82 -17.44
CA ARG A 100 -15.49 -3.56 -18.71
C ARG A 100 -15.89 -5.01 -18.61
N ILE A 101 -15.40 -5.68 -17.57
CA ILE A 101 -15.62 -7.13 -17.38
C ILE A 101 -16.83 -7.37 -16.47
N SER A 102 -17.34 -6.33 -15.77
CA SER A 102 -18.45 -6.39 -14.81
C SER A 102 -18.24 -7.36 -13.63
N SER A 103 -16.99 -7.80 -13.42
CA SER A 103 -16.62 -8.75 -12.36
C SER A 103 -15.32 -8.33 -11.68
N ARG A 104 -15.19 -8.65 -10.39
CA ARG A 104 -14.05 -8.29 -9.55
C ARG A 104 -13.02 -9.41 -9.37
N SER A 105 -13.29 -10.60 -9.91
CA SER A 105 -12.47 -11.78 -9.69
C SER A 105 -11.23 -11.76 -10.57
N LEU A 106 -10.08 -12.15 -10.01
CA LEU A 106 -8.81 -12.26 -10.72
C LEU A 106 -8.87 -13.28 -11.87
N PHE A 107 -9.70 -14.32 -11.76
CA PHE A 107 -9.81 -15.35 -12.80
C PHE A 107 -10.43 -14.84 -14.10
N LEU A 108 -11.38 -13.92 -14.02
CA LEU A 108 -12.03 -13.34 -15.19
C LEU A 108 -11.23 -12.19 -15.79
N ASN A 109 -10.45 -11.49 -14.97
CA ASN A 109 -9.66 -10.33 -15.36
C ASN A 109 -8.21 -10.69 -15.77
N LYS A 110 -7.99 -11.81 -16.47
CA LYS A 110 -6.67 -12.28 -16.92
C LYS A 110 -6.30 -11.74 -18.30
N GLY A 111 -4.99 -11.57 -18.55
CA GLY A 111 -4.47 -11.26 -19.89
C GLY A 111 -4.77 -9.85 -20.40
N LEU A 112 -5.06 -8.89 -19.51
CA LEU A 112 -5.47 -7.53 -19.90
C LEU A 112 -4.41 -6.75 -20.70
N ILE A 113 -3.13 -7.16 -20.64
CA ILE A 113 -2.05 -6.54 -21.41
C ILE A 113 -2.29 -6.62 -22.93
N ASN A 114 -2.96 -7.68 -23.40
CA ASN A 114 -3.23 -7.90 -24.82
C ASN A 114 -4.28 -6.93 -25.37
N ILE A 115 -5.18 -6.43 -24.52
CA ILE A 115 -6.26 -5.51 -24.92
C ILE A 115 -5.86 -4.06 -24.61
N MET A 116 -5.19 -3.82 -23.47
CA MET A 116 -4.99 -2.48 -22.91
C MET A 116 -3.55 -2.26 -22.41
N PRO A 117 -2.55 -2.28 -23.31
CA PRO A 117 -1.14 -2.18 -22.92
C PRO A 117 -0.80 -0.84 -22.25
N SER A 118 -1.52 0.24 -22.60
CA SER A 118 -1.32 1.55 -21.96
C SER A 118 -1.79 1.59 -20.51
N LEU A 119 -2.86 0.86 -20.15
CA LEU A 119 -3.29 0.74 -18.75
C LEU A 119 -2.45 -0.26 -17.97
N SER A 120 -1.92 -1.31 -18.61
CA SER A 120 -1.02 -2.25 -17.93
C SER A 120 0.28 -1.57 -17.47
N LEU A 121 0.76 -0.55 -18.18
CA LEU A 121 1.85 0.31 -17.71
C LEU A 121 1.49 0.99 -16.38
N TRP A 122 0.30 1.59 -16.27
CA TRP A 122 -0.15 2.22 -15.03
C TRP A 122 -0.31 1.21 -13.89
N TRP A 123 -0.82 0.02 -14.19
CA TRP A 123 -0.83 -1.09 -13.23
C TRP A 123 0.56 -1.40 -12.69
N PHE A 124 1.56 -1.54 -13.58
CA PHE A 124 2.94 -1.80 -13.18
C PHE A 124 3.49 -0.67 -12.30
N LEU A 125 3.31 0.59 -12.72
CA LEU A 125 3.82 1.76 -12.02
C LEU A 125 3.25 1.87 -10.59
N PHE A 126 1.93 1.75 -10.42
CA PHE A 126 1.33 1.84 -9.08
C PHE A 126 1.61 0.61 -8.21
N LEU A 127 1.70 -0.60 -8.78
CA LEU A 127 2.09 -1.78 -8.02
C LEU A 127 3.56 -1.73 -7.60
N ALA A 128 4.44 -1.17 -8.45
CA ALA A 128 5.84 -0.92 -8.08
C ALA A 128 5.94 0.07 -6.92
N CYS A 129 5.16 1.16 -6.94
CA CYS A 129 5.08 2.06 -5.79
C CYS A 129 4.52 1.35 -4.54
N ASN A 130 3.53 0.46 -4.68
CA ASN A 130 2.96 -0.28 -3.54
C ASN A 130 3.95 -1.30 -2.93
N MET A 131 4.79 -1.93 -3.76
CA MET A 131 5.91 -2.78 -3.33
C MET A 131 7.06 -1.97 -2.72
N ALA A 132 6.95 -0.64 -2.65
CA ALA A 132 8.02 0.24 -2.20
C ALA A 132 9.29 0.12 -3.09
N ALA A 133 9.15 0.12 -4.41
CA ALA A 133 10.29 0.21 -5.32
C ALA A 133 10.94 1.61 -5.30
N PRO A 134 12.25 1.75 -5.55
CA PRO A 134 12.89 3.06 -5.71
C PRO A 134 12.52 3.70 -7.07
N PRO A 135 12.32 5.02 -7.18
CA PRO A 135 12.14 6.04 -6.14
C PRO A 135 10.64 6.19 -5.79
N SER A 136 10.17 5.64 -4.67
CA SER A 136 8.79 5.82 -4.18
C SER A 136 8.74 6.41 -2.78
N LEU A 137 7.68 7.16 -2.47
CA LEU A 137 7.48 7.71 -1.12
C LEU A 137 7.16 6.60 -0.10
N ASN A 138 6.54 5.51 -0.56
CA ASN A 138 6.32 4.30 0.25
C ASN A 138 7.64 3.71 0.75
N LEU A 139 8.67 3.62 -0.11
CA LEU A 139 10.00 3.15 0.30
C LEU A 139 10.62 4.04 1.37
N LEU A 140 10.56 5.36 1.18
CA LEU A 140 11.08 6.29 2.17
C LEU A 140 10.38 6.09 3.52
N SER A 141 9.05 5.99 3.55
CA SER A 141 8.32 5.74 4.80
C SER A 141 8.63 4.38 5.43
N GLU A 142 8.73 3.31 4.64
CA GLU A 142 9.02 1.98 5.17
C GLU A 142 10.41 1.91 5.78
N ILE A 143 11.41 2.56 5.19
CA ILE A 143 12.77 2.62 5.78
C ILE A 143 12.77 3.32 7.13
N LEU A 144 12.09 4.47 7.27
CA LEU A 144 12.01 5.18 8.56
C LEU A 144 11.27 4.34 9.61
N LEU A 145 10.20 3.67 9.20
CA LEU A 145 9.41 2.81 10.08
C LEU A 145 10.22 1.58 10.53
N ILE A 146 10.93 0.91 9.62
CA ILE A 146 11.82 -0.22 9.94
C ILE A 146 12.87 0.22 10.96
N ASN A 147 13.55 1.34 10.73
CA ASN A 147 14.55 1.85 11.67
C ASN A 147 13.95 2.14 13.05
N SER A 148 12.76 2.76 13.10
CA SER A 148 12.09 3.04 14.37
C SER A 148 11.71 1.76 15.13
N LEU A 149 11.20 0.74 14.43
CA LEU A 149 10.73 -0.50 15.02
C LEU A 149 11.87 -1.41 15.48
N VAL A 150 12.98 -1.43 14.74
CA VAL A 150 14.22 -2.14 15.13
C VAL A 150 14.89 -1.47 16.33
N SER A 151 14.87 -0.13 16.39
CA SER A 151 15.42 0.60 17.55
C SER A 151 14.68 0.29 18.85
N TRP A 152 13.40 -0.06 18.78
CA TRP A 152 12.60 -0.45 19.95
C TRP A 152 12.88 -1.89 20.40
N CYS A 153 12.97 -2.85 19.46
CA CYS A 153 13.41 -4.21 19.75
C CYS A 153 13.97 -4.88 18.49
N SER A 154 15.16 -5.48 18.60
CA SER A 154 15.81 -6.18 17.48
C SER A 154 15.03 -7.40 16.99
N LEU A 155 14.23 -8.04 17.84
CA LEU A 155 13.39 -9.19 17.47
C LEU A 155 12.34 -8.85 16.40
N ASN A 156 11.94 -7.57 16.32
CA ASN A 156 10.96 -7.11 15.32
C ASN A 156 11.47 -7.30 13.88
N MET A 157 12.78 -7.45 13.67
CA MET A 157 13.39 -7.60 12.34
C MET A 157 12.79 -8.77 11.56
N ILE A 158 12.46 -9.89 12.22
CA ILE A 158 11.89 -11.08 11.56
C ILE A 158 10.51 -10.75 10.98
N PHE A 159 9.65 -10.08 11.77
CA PHE A 159 8.31 -9.71 11.32
C PHE A 159 8.37 -8.64 10.23
N LEU A 160 9.26 -7.67 10.34
CA LEU A 160 9.45 -6.62 9.34
C LEU A 160 9.90 -7.18 8.00
N ALA A 161 10.86 -8.12 8.01
CA ALA A 161 11.29 -8.82 6.80
C ALA A 161 10.15 -9.64 6.17
N GLY A 162 9.30 -10.25 6.99
CA GLY A 162 8.09 -10.94 6.52
C GLY A 162 7.11 -10.00 5.82
N ILE A 163 6.83 -8.84 6.41
CA ILE A 163 5.88 -7.85 5.85
C ILE A 163 6.39 -7.30 4.52
N SER A 164 7.66 -6.90 4.43
CA SER A 164 8.23 -6.32 3.20
C SER A 164 8.38 -7.35 2.08
N PHE A 165 8.71 -8.61 2.42
CA PHE A 165 8.75 -9.68 1.41
C PHE A 165 7.34 -10.00 0.90
N LEU A 166 6.35 -10.10 1.80
CA LEU A 166 4.99 -10.42 1.40
C LEU A 166 4.33 -9.25 0.64
N SER A 167 4.70 -7.99 0.90
CA SER A 167 4.24 -6.84 0.12
C SER A 167 4.66 -6.90 -1.35
N ALA A 168 5.90 -7.32 -1.59
CA ALA A 168 6.38 -7.64 -2.91
C ALA A 168 5.63 -8.81 -3.55
N ALA A 169 5.43 -9.89 -2.80
CA ALA A 169 4.81 -11.10 -3.32
C ALA A 169 3.36 -10.85 -3.78
N TYR A 170 2.50 -10.21 -2.97
CA TYR A 170 1.11 -10.01 -3.36
C TYR A 170 0.92 -8.94 -4.45
N SER A 171 1.80 -7.95 -4.54
CA SER A 171 1.73 -6.92 -5.58
C SER A 171 2.11 -7.49 -6.95
N LEU A 172 3.18 -8.30 -7.00
CA LEU A 172 3.56 -9.06 -8.19
C LEU A 172 2.51 -10.13 -8.53
N TYR A 173 1.93 -10.80 -7.54
CA TYR A 173 0.81 -11.72 -7.73
C TYR A 173 -0.35 -11.02 -8.44
N LEU A 174 -0.79 -9.85 -7.94
CA LEU A 174 -1.88 -9.11 -8.56
C LEU A 174 -1.54 -8.70 -10.00
N TYR A 175 -0.32 -8.23 -10.27
CA TYR A 175 0.10 -7.86 -11.62
C TYR A 175 0.13 -9.05 -12.58
N ALA A 176 0.78 -10.15 -12.17
CA ALA A 176 0.95 -11.34 -12.99
C ALA A 176 -0.40 -11.98 -13.34
N PHE A 177 -1.30 -12.13 -12.35
CA PHE A 177 -2.59 -12.76 -12.60
C PHE A 177 -3.57 -11.87 -13.36
N SER A 178 -3.49 -10.54 -13.26
CA SER A 178 -4.38 -9.64 -14.01
C SER A 178 -3.89 -9.32 -15.42
N GLN A 179 -2.61 -8.97 -15.57
CA GLN A 179 -2.08 -8.46 -16.82
C GLN A 179 -1.57 -9.56 -17.75
N HIS A 180 -0.89 -10.59 -17.22
CA HIS A 180 -0.30 -11.65 -18.03
C HIS A 180 -1.27 -12.82 -18.26
N GLY A 181 -0.91 -13.67 -19.21
CA GLY A 181 -1.65 -14.89 -19.57
C GLY A 181 -2.56 -14.72 -20.77
N MET A 182 -3.30 -15.80 -21.07
CA MET A 182 -4.29 -15.80 -22.13
C MET A 182 -5.57 -15.10 -21.66
N LEU A 183 -6.21 -14.37 -22.58
CA LEU A 183 -7.49 -13.72 -22.33
C LEU A 183 -8.58 -14.74 -22.05
N PHE A 184 -9.50 -14.37 -21.16
CA PHE A 184 -10.68 -15.18 -20.90
C PHE A 184 -11.60 -15.18 -22.12
N SER A 185 -11.93 -16.37 -22.63
CA SER A 185 -12.69 -16.56 -23.87
C SER A 185 -14.14 -16.09 -23.81
N GLY A 186 -14.69 -15.85 -22.62
CA GLY A 186 -16.08 -15.41 -22.45
C GLY A 186 -16.31 -13.90 -22.67
N ILE A 187 -15.29 -13.12 -23.03
CA ILE A 187 -15.43 -11.67 -23.25
C ILE A 187 -15.44 -11.38 -24.76
N TYR A 188 -16.60 -10.94 -25.26
CA TYR A 188 -16.83 -10.70 -26.69
C TYR A 188 -16.68 -9.23 -27.12
N SER A 189 -16.84 -8.27 -26.21
CA SER A 189 -16.75 -6.83 -26.51
C SER A 189 -15.96 -6.09 -25.44
N PHE A 190 -15.02 -5.24 -25.87
CA PHE A 190 -14.21 -4.41 -24.98
C PHE A 190 -14.26 -2.95 -25.45
N SER A 191 -14.53 -2.03 -24.52
CA SER A 191 -14.38 -0.58 -24.77
C SER A 191 -12.90 -0.20 -24.67
N LEU A 192 -12.43 0.68 -25.56
CA LEU A 192 -11.07 1.25 -25.46
C LEU A 192 -10.98 2.24 -24.29
N ASN A 193 -9.74 2.53 -23.88
CA ASN A 193 -9.45 3.41 -22.76
C ASN A 193 -9.88 4.86 -23.05
N SER A 194 -10.60 5.47 -22.12
CA SER A 194 -11.04 6.87 -22.25
C SER A 194 -9.96 7.86 -21.76
N VAL A 195 -9.97 9.08 -22.29
CA VAL A 195 -9.05 10.16 -21.85
C VAL A 195 -9.24 10.47 -20.35
N ARG A 196 -10.48 10.34 -19.86
CA ARG A 196 -10.82 10.54 -18.45
C ARG A 196 -10.04 9.58 -17.54
N GLU A 197 -9.89 8.32 -17.93
CA GLU A 197 -9.16 7.32 -17.15
C GLU A 197 -7.68 7.67 -17.04
N PHE A 198 -7.05 8.08 -18.14
CA PHE A 198 -5.65 8.50 -18.11
C PHE A 198 -5.44 9.74 -17.26
N LEU A 199 -6.35 10.73 -17.36
CA LEU A 199 -6.29 11.92 -16.52
C LEU A 199 -6.41 11.56 -15.04
N LEU A 200 -7.29 10.62 -14.67
CA LEU A 200 -7.39 10.11 -13.30
C LEU A 200 -6.09 9.46 -12.83
N MET A 201 -5.44 8.63 -13.65
CA MET A 201 -4.17 7.99 -13.27
C MET A 201 -3.04 9.01 -13.12
N ILE A 202 -2.96 9.99 -14.02
CA ILE A 202 -1.96 11.06 -13.99
C ILE A 202 -2.09 11.91 -12.72
N LEU A 203 -3.33 12.26 -12.33
CA LEU A 203 -3.59 13.03 -11.12
C LEU A 203 -3.15 12.31 -9.83
N HIS A 204 -3.05 10.98 -9.85
CA HIS A 204 -2.49 10.22 -8.72
C HIS A 204 -0.97 10.10 -8.80
N TRP A 205 -0.43 9.91 -10.01
CA TRP A 205 0.98 9.64 -10.23
C TRP A 205 1.86 10.87 -9.98
N ILE A 206 1.45 12.03 -10.49
CA ILE A 206 2.20 13.28 -10.36
C ILE A 206 2.46 13.63 -8.88
N PRO A 207 1.44 13.74 -8.01
CA PRO A 207 1.69 14.13 -6.62
C PRO A 207 2.52 13.07 -5.89
N LEU A 208 2.28 11.78 -6.14
CA LEU A 208 3.02 10.70 -5.47
C LEU A 208 4.53 10.81 -5.71
N ASN A 209 4.95 11.09 -6.94
CA ASN A 209 6.37 11.23 -7.27
C ASN A 209 6.92 12.62 -6.93
N PHE A 210 6.11 13.67 -7.05
CA PHE A 210 6.54 15.03 -6.72
C PHE A 210 6.89 15.17 -5.23
N PHE A 211 6.14 14.51 -4.33
CA PHE A 211 6.45 14.53 -2.91
C PHE A 211 7.80 13.89 -2.54
N ILE A 212 8.35 13.03 -3.39
CA ILE A 212 9.66 12.43 -3.16
C ILE A 212 10.76 13.48 -3.34
N LEU A 213 10.61 14.34 -4.35
CA LEU A 213 11.57 15.41 -4.64
C LEU A 213 11.63 16.47 -3.54
N LYS A 214 10.54 16.65 -2.80
CA LYS A 214 10.46 17.54 -1.63
C LYS A 214 9.95 16.80 -0.40
N SER A 215 10.59 15.69 -0.07
CA SER A 215 10.25 14.88 1.10
C SER A 215 10.44 15.63 2.43
N ASP A 216 11.29 16.65 2.44
CA ASP A 216 11.54 17.54 3.60
C ASP A 216 10.26 18.11 4.21
N ILE A 217 9.26 18.43 3.39
CA ILE A 217 7.98 19.01 3.84
C ILE A 217 7.25 18.04 4.78
N LEU A 218 7.36 16.73 4.52
CA LEU A 218 6.69 15.70 5.31
C LEU A 218 7.58 15.19 6.45
N LEU A 219 8.90 15.26 6.28
CA LEU A 219 9.89 14.81 7.27
C LEU A 219 10.06 15.80 8.44
N LEU A 220 9.90 17.11 8.21
CA LEU A 220 10.15 18.17 9.20
C LEU A 220 8.84 18.82 9.68
N TRP A 221 7.83 18.01 9.97
CA TRP A 221 6.52 18.51 10.43
C TRP A 221 6.42 18.69 11.96
N LEU A 222 7.18 17.89 12.72
CA LEU A 222 7.24 17.96 14.19
C LEU A 222 8.36 18.91 14.62
#